data_AF-A0A1G2FF81-F1
#
_entry.id   AF-A0A1G2FF81-F1
#
_cell.length_a   1.000
_cell.length_b   1.000
_cell.length_c   1.000
_cell.angle_alpha   90.00
_cell.angle_beta   90.00
_cell.angle_gamma   90.00
#
_symmetry.space_group_name_H-M   'P 1'
#
loop_
_entity.id
_entity.type
_entity.pdbx_description
1 polymer ?
#
loop_
_entity_poly.entity_id
_entity_poly.type
_entity_poly.pdbx_seq_one_letter_code
_entity_poly.pdbx_strand_id
1 'polypeptide(L)'
;MSFLKSQISNLKSIKGFTLIELVVVIAIMALLSGFVLANYRQGQSRYDLETAAQIFIANLRRAQNLAMVGLEQNGASPFGYGIYTPDSNSYLIFYNQTGDNDYQPASIDLEVISLPSRVFISPIGRSIFFTPPDPTTYINGENSGSQSFTLTKDGEIRSVTIYSSGRIE
;
A
#
# COMPACT_ATOMS: atom_id res chain seq x y z
N MET A 1 -54.59 44.66 -50.97
CA MET A 1 -53.87 45.05 -49.74
C MET A 1 -54.49 44.30 -48.56
N SER A 2 -54.14 43.03 -48.39
CA SER A 2 -54.63 42.20 -47.28
C SER A 2 -53.57 41.13 -47.01
N PHE A 3 -53.58 40.62 -45.79
CA PHE A 3 -52.73 39.56 -45.25
C PHE A 3 -51.37 40.01 -44.75
N LEU A 4 -51.32 40.38 -43.46
CA LEU A 4 -50.37 39.82 -42.50
C LEU A 4 -50.91 40.12 -41.09
N LYS A 5 -51.95 39.38 -40.70
CA LYS A 5 -52.47 39.38 -39.34
C LYS A 5 -51.52 38.54 -38.49
N SER A 6 -50.85 39.23 -37.57
CA SER A 6 -50.07 38.75 -36.43
C SER A 6 -50.22 37.25 -36.09
N GLN A 7 -49.16 36.49 -36.33
CA GLN A 7 -48.90 35.15 -35.79
C GLN A 7 -47.88 35.26 -34.65
N ILE A 8 -48.23 35.94 -33.56
CA ILE A 8 -47.50 35.83 -32.29
C ILE A 8 -48.50 35.30 -31.26
N SER A 9 -48.79 34.01 -31.32
CA SER A 9 -49.58 33.32 -30.30
C SER A 9 -48.72 32.28 -29.59
N ASN A 10 -48.69 32.40 -28.25
CA ASN A 10 -48.22 31.42 -27.26
C ASN A 10 -46.71 31.30 -27.02
N LEU A 11 -46.09 32.34 -26.43
CA LEU A 11 -44.99 32.11 -25.50
C LEU A 11 -45.59 31.61 -24.17
N LYS A 12 -45.56 30.29 -23.97
CA LYS A 12 -46.01 29.64 -22.73
C LYS A 12 -45.17 30.17 -21.56
N SER A 13 -45.80 30.80 -20.56
CA SER A 13 -45.11 31.22 -19.35
C SER A 13 -44.56 29.99 -18.61
N ILE A 14 -43.23 29.87 -18.57
CA ILE A 14 -42.55 28.87 -17.77
C ILE A 14 -42.59 29.39 -16.33
N LYS A 15 -43.26 28.66 -15.43
CA LYS A 15 -43.29 29.03 -14.01
C LYS A 15 -41.86 29.00 -13.46
N GLY A 16 -41.46 30.06 -12.75
CA GLY A 16 -40.18 30.14 -12.06
C GLY A 16 -40.13 29.23 -10.83
N PHE A 17 -38.91 29.03 -10.30
CA PHE A 17 -38.69 28.29 -9.06
C PHE A 17 -39.30 29.01 -7.85
N THR A 18 -39.85 28.23 -6.94
CA THR A 18 -40.33 28.69 -5.63
C THR A 18 -39.17 28.82 -4.65
N LEU A 19 -39.33 29.67 -3.64
CA LEU A 19 -38.33 29.83 -2.57
C LEU A 19 -38.11 28.52 -1.80
N ILE A 20 -39.16 27.74 -1.60
CA ILE A 20 -39.05 26.47 -0.87
C ILE A 20 -38.25 25.42 -1.68
N GLU A 21 -38.41 25.38 -3.01
CA GLU A 21 -37.61 24.49 -3.87
C GLU A 21 -36.12 24.84 -3.79
N LEU A 22 -35.76 26.13 -3.76
CA LEU A 22 -34.37 26.55 -3.62
C LEU A 22 -33.77 26.08 -2.28
N VAL A 23 -34.51 26.24 -1.17
CA VAL A 23 -34.06 25.81 0.16
C VAL A 23 -33.85 24.29 0.21
N VAL A 24 -34.76 23.51 -0.38
CA VAL A 24 -34.64 22.05 -0.44
C VAL A 24 -33.42 21.64 -1.27
N VAL A 25 -33.16 22.30 -2.41
CA VAL A 25 -31.98 22.00 -3.24
C VAL A 25 -30.68 22.29 -2.49
N ILE A 26 -30.59 23.42 -1.78
CA ILE A 26 -29.40 23.75 -0.97
C ILE A 26 -29.20 22.72 0.16
N ALA A 27 -30.29 22.30 0.82
CA ALA A 27 -30.23 21.27 1.85
C ALA A 27 -29.71 19.93 1.30
N ILE A 28 -30.19 19.50 0.13
CA ILE A 28 -29.71 18.29 -0.54
C ILE A 28 -28.22 18.43 -0.92
N MET A 29 -27.80 19.57 -1.47
CA MET A 29 -26.39 19.82 -1.82
C MET A 29 -25.47 19.78 -0.60
N ALA A 30 -25.90 20.36 0.53
CA ALA A 30 -25.14 20.33 1.78
C ALA A 30 -24.97 18.90 2.31
N LEU A 31 -26.05 18.09 2.28
CA LEU A 31 -26.01 16.68 2.69
C LEU A 31 -25.08 15.86 1.80
N LEU A 32 -25.19 16.00 0.48
CA LEU A 32 -24.32 15.30 -0.47
C LEU A 32 -22.84 15.68 -0.29
N SER A 33 -22.56 16.96 -0.08
CA SER A 33 -21.19 17.45 0.17
C SER A 33 -20.59 16.83 1.44
N GLY A 34 -21.38 16.68 2.50
CA GLY A 34 -20.98 15.99 3.72
C GLY A 34 -20.58 14.54 3.48
N PHE A 35 -21.34 13.79 2.67
CA PHE A 35 -21.01 12.41 2.33
C PHE A 35 -19.73 12.28 1.51
N VAL A 36 -19.49 13.17 0.55
CA VAL A 36 -18.28 13.13 -0.29
C VAL A 36 -17.02 13.31 0.56
N LEU A 37 -17.01 14.28 1.47
CA LEU A 37 -15.86 14.54 2.34
C LEU A 37 -15.57 13.37 3.29
N ALA A 38 -16.61 12.74 3.84
CA ALA A 38 -16.46 11.57 4.71
C ALA A 38 -15.83 10.37 3.97
N ASN A 39 -16.26 10.12 2.73
CA ASN A 39 -15.75 8.98 1.94
C ASN A 39 -14.34 9.22 1.37
N TYR A 40 -13.96 10.48 1.10
CA TYR A 40 -12.66 10.81 0.50
C TYR A 40 -11.47 10.37 1.37
N ARG A 41 -11.53 10.56 2.70
CA ARG A 41 -10.45 10.13 3.62
C ARG A 41 -10.25 8.61 3.64
N GLN A 42 -11.32 7.84 3.53
CA GLN A 42 -11.22 6.38 3.50
C GLN A 42 -10.60 5.89 2.19
N GLY A 43 -10.97 6.50 1.06
CA GLY A 43 -10.39 6.19 -0.25
C GLY A 43 -8.88 6.42 -0.29
N GLN A 44 -8.41 7.57 0.21
CA GLN A 44 -6.97 7.87 0.28
C GLN A 44 -6.21 6.88 1.16
N SER A 45 -6.76 6.52 2.31
CA SER A 45 -6.11 5.59 3.25
C SER A 45 -5.94 4.20 2.63
N ARG A 46 -6.95 3.71 1.89
CA ARG A 46 -6.86 2.45 1.15
C ARG A 46 -5.82 2.50 0.04
N TYR A 47 -5.77 3.60 -0.72
CA TYR A 47 -4.80 3.76 -1.80
C TYR A 47 -3.35 3.77 -1.28
N ASP A 48 -3.09 4.52 -0.22
CA ASP A 48 -1.77 4.59 0.39
C ASP A 48 -1.33 3.22 0.95
N LEU A 49 -2.28 2.48 1.54
CA LEU A 49 -2.03 1.17 2.12
C LEU A 49 -1.75 0.10 1.06
N GLU A 50 -2.53 0.13 -0.04
CA GLU A 50 -2.33 -0.72 -1.20
C GLU A 50 -0.96 -0.47 -1.84
N THR A 51 -0.61 0.79 -2.03
CA THR A 51 0.70 1.19 -2.56
C THR A 51 1.83 0.72 -1.64
N ALA A 52 1.70 0.91 -0.33
CA ALA A 52 2.71 0.47 0.64
C ALA A 52 2.89 -1.06 0.63
N ALA A 53 1.79 -1.82 0.56
CA ALA A 53 1.83 -3.28 0.48
C ALA A 53 2.50 -3.76 -0.82
N GLN A 54 2.20 -3.14 -1.95
CA GLN A 54 2.83 -3.46 -3.24
C GLN A 54 4.33 -3.16 -3.26
N ILE A 55 4.75 -2.03 -2.68
CA ILE A 55 6.17 -1.69 -2.52
C ILE A 55 6.87 -2.72 -1.61
N PHE A 56 6.23 -3.13 -0.52
CA PHE A 56 6.76 -4.15 0.39
C PHE A 56 6.95 -5.49 -0.33
N ILE A 57 5.94 -5.95 -1.09
CA ILE A 57 6.05 -7.16 -1.94
C ILE A 57 7.18 -7.03 -2.97
N ALA A 58 7.30 -5.88 -3.62
CA ALA A 58 8.36 -5.63 -4.60
C ALA A 58 9.75 -5.72 -3.97
N ASN A 59 9.91 -5.20 -2.74
CA ASN A 59 11.17 -5.29 -2.01
C ASN A 59 11.47 -6.70 -1.49
N LEU A 60 10.47 -7.48 -1.08
CA LEU A 60 10.66 -8.92 -0.78
C LEU A 60 11.18 -9.67 -2.01
N ARG A 61 10.56 -9.44 -3.17
CA ARG A 61 11.03 -10.02 -4.45
C ARG A 61 12.41 -9.51 -4.84
N ARG A 62 12.74 -8.25 -4.55
CA ARG A 62 14.08 -7.70 -4.76
C ARG A 62 15.11 -8.43 -3.90
N ALA A 63 14.86 -8.64 -2.61
CA ALA A 63 15.74 -9.40 -1.74
C ALA A 63 15.92 -10.85 -2.23
N GLN A 64 14.83 -11.50 -2.65
CA GLN A 64 14.86 -12.83 -3.25
C GLN A 64 15.73 -12.86 -4.53
N ASN A 65 15.57 -11.88 -5.42
CA ASN A 65 16.36 -11.75 -6.64
C ASN A 65 17.84 -11.49 -6.34
N LEU A 66 18.15 -10.66 -5.33
CA LEU A 66 19.54 -10.42 -4.92
C LEU A 66 20.22 -11.71 -4.46
N ALA A 67 19.50 -12.55 -3.72
CA ALA A 67 19.98 -13.88 -3.34
C ALA A 67 20.18 -14.79 -4.57
N MET A 68 19.32 -14.74 -5.58
CA MET A 68 19.49 -15.53 -6.81
C MET A 68 20.72 -15.12 -7.64
N VAL A 69 20.97 -13.82 -7.77
CA VAL A 69 22.08 -13.33 -8.61
C VAL A 69 23.42 -13.54 -7.90
N GLY A 70 23.46 -13.49 -6.56
CA GLY A 70 24.67 -13.74 -5.77
C GLY A 70 25.78 -12.72 -6.03
N LEU A 71 25.41 -11.46 -6.35
CA LEU A 71 26.39 -10.39 -6.57
C LEU A 71 27.20 -10.12 -5.31
N GLU A 72 28.51 -9.95 -5.49
CA GLU A 72 29.41 -9.53 -4.44
C GLU A 72 29.00 -8.16 -3.88
N GLN A 73 29.01 -8.04 -2.56
CA GLN A 73 28.82 -6.79 -1.84
C GLN A 73 30.09 -6.51 -1.04
N ASN A 74 30.65 -5.31 -1.22
CA ASN A 74 31.87 -4.90 -0.52
C ASN A 74 33.05 -5.90 -0.66
N GLY A 75 33.19 -6.55 -1.83
CA GLY A 75 34.28 -7.47 -2.13
C GLY A 75 34.14 -8.88 -1.54
N ALA A 76 32.95 -9.23 -1.03
CA ALA A 76 32.62 -10.58 -0.59
C ALA A 76 31.24 -11.01 -1.10
N SER A 77 31.06 -12.29 -1.38
CA SER A 77 29.74 -12.84 -1.73
C SER A 77 28.88 -12.95 -0.46
N PRO A 78 27.71 -12.31 -0.39
CA PRO A 78 26.82 -12.45 0.76
C PRO A 78 26.32 -13.88 0.92
N PHE A 79 26.17 -14.32 2.17
CA PHE A 79 25.54 -15.58 2.51
C PHE A 79 24.06 -15.60 2.15
N GLY A 80 23.40 -14.44 2.17
CA GLY A 80 22.00 -14.30 1.77
C GLY A 80 21.50 -12.88 2.01
N TYR A 81 20.28 -12.63 1.54
CA TYR A 81 19.61 -11.34 1.64
C TYR A 81 18.26 -11.50 2.30
N GLY A 82 17.80 -10.47 3.01
CA GLY A 82 16.51 -10.53 3.68
C GLY A 82 15.86 -9.19 3.90
N ILE A 83 14.66 -9.24 4.45
CA ILE A 83 13.94 -8.10 5.00
C ILE A 83 13.77 -8.28 6.49
N TYR A 84 13.96 -7.21 7.25
CA TYR A 84 13.73 -7.15 8.69
C TYR A 84 12.81 -5.97 9.05
N THR A 85 11.92 -6.16 10.01
CA THR A 85 11.02 -5.11 10.54
C THR A 85 11.51 -4.61 11.90
N PRO A 86 12.46 -3.66 11.99
CA PRO A 86 12.99 -3.20 13.27
C PRO A 86 11.94 -2.47 14.13
N ASP A 87 11.02 -1.76 13.48
CA ASP A 87 10.00 -0.94 14.11
C ASP A 87 8.70 -0.94 13.28
N SER A 88 7.68 -0.21 13.75
CA SER A 88 6.36 -0.17 13.12
C SER A 88 6.26 0.74 11.90
N ASN A 89 7.27 1.57 11.63
CA ASN A 89 7.24 2.64 10.65
C ASN A 89 8.26 2.44 9.52
N SER A 90 9.11 1.43 9.62
CA SER A 90 10.10 1.10 8.63
C SER A 90 10.34 -0.41 8.54
N TYR A 91 10.96 -0.80 7.44
CA TYR A 91 11.63 -2.08 7.30
C TYR A 91 12.93 -1.84 6.56
N LEU A 92 13.83 -2.82 6.60
CA LEU A 92 15.11 -2.72 5.91
C LEU A 92 15.37 -3.96 5.07
N ILE A 93 16.08 -3.78 3.96
CA ILE A 93 16.74 -4.86 3.23
C ILE A 93 18.14 -5.01 3.84
N PHE A 94 18.53 -6.22 4.16
CA PHE A 94 19.85 -6.53 4.70
C PHE A 94 20.50 -7.69 3.97
N TYR A 95 21.77 -7.90 4.24
CA TYR A 95 22.47 -9.13 3.90
C TYR A 95 23.37 -9.60 5.04
N ASN A 96 23.62 -10.91 5.09
CA ASN A 96 24.58 -11.52 6.00
C ASN A 96 25.84 -11.89 5.24
N GLN A 97 27.00 -11.73 5.88
CA GLN A 97 28.27 -12.26 5.39
C GLN A 97 28.53 -13.67 5.95
N THR A 98 27.88 -14.03 7.05
CA THR A 98 28.00 -15.30 7.77
C THR A 98 26.76 -16.16 7.60
N GLY A 99 26.89 -17.45 7.95
CA GLY A 99 25.90 -18.51 7.73
C GLY A 99 24.58 -18.42 8.51
N ASP A 100 24.20 -17.22 8.94
CA ASP A 100 22.98 -16.98 9.71
C ASP A 100 21.79 -16.81 8.77
N ASN A 101 20.72 -17.57 9.03
CA ASN A 101 19.48 -17.56 8.22
C ASN A 101 18.44 -16.54 8.71
N ASP A 102 18.86 -15.56 9.50
CA ASP A 102 18.01 -14.56 10.15
C ASP A 102 18.75 -13.22 10.23
N TYR A 103 18.03 -12.14 10.53
CA TYR A 103 18.63 -10.86 10.89
C TYR A 103 19.41 -11.00 12.20
N GLN A 104 20.64 -10.52 12.20
CA GLN A 104 21.55 -10.52 13.34
C GLN A 104 22.05 -9.10 13.60
N PRO A 105 22.52 -8.77 14.82
CA PRO A 105 23.18 -7.49 15.08
C PRO A 105 24.42 -7.22 14.20
N ALA A 106 25.01 -8.27 13.62
CA ALA A 106 26.14 -8.18 12.69
C ALA A 106 25.72 -8.12 11.20
N SER A 107 24.42 -8.21 10.90
CA SER A 107 23.89 -8.03 9.56
C SER A 107 24.21 -6.63 9.02
N ILE A 108 24.33 -6.51 7.71
CA ILE A 108 24.60 -5.23 7.05
C ILE A 108 23.31 -4.74 6.42
N ASP A 109 22.84 -3.58 6.87
CA ASP A 109 21.68 -2.92 6.32
C ASP A 109 22.04 -2.34 4.93
N LEU A 110 21.40 -2.88 3.89
CA LEU A 110 21.58 -2.42 2.52
C LEU A 110 20.76 -1.16 2.24
N GLU A 111 19.51 -1.14 2.71
CA GLU A 111 18.58 -0.05 2.50
C GLU A 111 17.50 -0.04 3.58
N VAL A 112 17.23 1.12 4.15
CA VAL A 112 16.11 1.33 5.10
C VAL A 112 14.97 2.02 4.35
N ILE A 113 13.78 1.42 4.42
CA ILE A 113 12.58 1.87 3.73
C ILE A 113 11.56 2.37 4.76
N SER A 114 11.34 3.69 4.77
CA SER A 114 10.30 4.31 5.58
C SER A 114 8.92 4.10 4.97
N LEU A 115 7.95 3.70 5.78
CA LEU A 115 6.55 3.62 5.37
C LEU A 115 5.94 5.03 5.23
N PRO A 116 4.92 5.19 4.36
CA PRO A 116 4.20 6.45 4.25
C PRO A 116 3.62 6.90 5.59
N SER A 117 3.38 8.21 5.73
CA SER A 117 2.82 8.77 6.97
C SER A 117 1.54 8.05 7.38
N ARG A 118 1.50 7.67 8.67
CA ARG A 118 0.39 6.96 9.34
C ARG A 118 0.11 5.56 8.78
N VAL A 119 1.02 5.00 7.98
CA VAL A 119 1.07 3.56 7.69
C VAL A 119 1.98 2.90 8.71
N PHE A 120 1.51 1.80 9.29
CA PHE A 120 2.28 1.00 10.24
C PHE A 120 2.34 -0.46 9.83
N ILE A 121 3.49 -1.11 10.01
CA ILE A 121 3.68 -2.55 9.79
C ILE A 121 3.74 -3.30 11.12
N SER A 122 3.20 -4.51 11.13
CA SER A 122 3.23 -5.46 12.25
C SER A 122 3.27 -6.88 11.69
N PRO A 123 3.89 -7.86 12.36
CA PRO A 123 4.70 -7.72 13.57
C PRO A 123 6.08 -7.08 13.32
N ILE A 124 6.63 -6.49 14.37
CA ILE A 124 8.02 -6.02 14.42
C ILE A 124 8.96 -7.14 14.91
N GLY A 125 10.26 -6.96 14.72
CA GLY A 125 11.30 -7.91 15.10
C GLY A 125 11.16 -9.24 14.37
N ARG A 126 10.64 -9.25 13.14
CA ARG A 126 10.56 -10.44 12.28
C ARG A 126 11.44 -10.26 11.05
N SER A 127 11.91 -11.38 10.51
CA SER A 127 12.68 -11.40 9.28
C SER A 127 12.16 -12.42 8.27
N ILE A 128 12.42 -12.13 7.00
CA ILE A 128 12.35 -13.07 5.89
C ILE A 128 13.72 -13.06 5.24
N PHE A 129 14.36 -14.22 5.12
CA PHE A 129 15.71 -14.34 4.61
C PHE A 129 15.79 -15.36 3.46
N PHE A 130 16.64 -15.09 2.47
CA PHE A 130 16.79 -15.86 1.26
C PHE A 130 18.25 -16.21 1.04
N THR A 131 18.55 -17.49 0.88
CA THR A 131 19.92 -17.98 0.62
C THR A 131 20.09 -18.43 -0.84
N PRO A 132 21.20 -18.09 -1.53
CA PRO A 132 21.55 -18.61 -2.85
C PRO A 132 21.76 -20.14 -2.85
N PRO A 133 21.84 -20.79 -4.03
CA PRO A 133 21.58 -20.25 -5.37
C PRO A 133 20.09 -20.31 -5.76
N ASP A 134 19.36 -21.32 -5.27
CA ASP A 134 17.90 -21.37 -5.31
C ASP A 134 17.37 -20.75 -4.01
N PRO A 135 16.63 -19.61 -4.06
CA PRO A 135 16.39 -18.73 -2.92
C PRO A 135 15.50 -19.40 -1.88
N THR A 136 16.13 -20.19 -1.01
CA THR A 136 15.47 -20.92 0.07
C THR A 136 15.01 -19.90 1.09
N THR A 137 13.70 -19.93 1.42
CA THR A 137 13.07 -18.91 2.25
C THR A 137 13.09 -19.32 3.71
N TYR A 138 13.79 -18.58 4.55
CA TYR A 138 13.78 -18.71 6.00
C TYR A 138 12.91 -17.62 6.60
N ILE A 139 12.12 -18.01 7.59
CA ILE A 139 11.17 -17.17 8.31
C ILE A 139 11.63 -17.12 9.75
N ASN A 140 12.19 -15.99 10.18
CA ASN A 140 12.81 -15.85 11.50
C ASN A 140 13.82 -16.99 11.80
N GLY A 141 14.68 -17.30 10.83
CA GLY A 141 15.69 -18.37 10.94
C GLY A 141 15.23 -19.79 10.56
N GLU A 142 13.92 -20.04 10.42
CA GLU A 142 13.38 -21.38 10.17
C GLU A 142 12.87 -21.54 8.73
N ASN A 143 13.22 -22.65 8.06
CA ASN A 143 12.68 -22.98 6.73
C ASN A 143 11.32 -23.70 6.83
N SER A 144 10.38 -23.14 7.58
CA SER A 144 9.06 -23.74 7.74
C SER A 144 7.95 -22.72 7.98
N GLY A 145 6.72 -23.09 7.62
CA GLY A 145 5.53 -22.30 7.90
C GLY A 145 5.37 -21.06 7.01
N SER A 146 4.74 -20.03 7.59
CA SER A 146 4.48 -18.76 6.94
C SER A 146 4.53 -17.59 7.94
N GLN A 147 4.76 -16.39 7.41
CA GLN A 147 4.72 -15.13 8.17
C GLN A 147 3.83 -14.14 7.44
N SER A 148 2.85 -13.59 8.15
CA SER A 148 2.00 -12.50 7.65
C SER A 148 2.45 -11.17 8.27
N PHE A 149 2.67 -10.18 7.41
CA PHE A 149 2.89 -8.78 7.79
C PHE A 149 1.63 -7.99 7.48
N THR A 150 1.08 -7.36 8.49
CA THR A 150 -0.09 -6.51 8.42
C THR A 150 0.33 -5.05 8.39
N LEU A 151 0.00 -4.36 7.31
CA LEU A 151 0.04 -2.92 7.19
C LEU A 151 -1.32 -2.34 7.61
N THR A 152 -1.30 -1.24 8.36
CA THR A 152 -2.51 -0.55 8.84
C THR A 152 -2.44 0.95 8.61
N LYS A 153 -3.58 1.57 8.27
CA LYS A 153 -3.76 3.03 8.21
C LYS A 153 -5.22 3.39 8.42
N ASP A 154 -5.51 4.26 9.40
CA ASP A 154 -6.86 4.79 9.65
C ASP A 154 -7.95 3.71 9.80
N GLY A 155 -7.60 2.55 10.37
CA GLY A 155 -8.50 1.41 10.54
C GLY A 155 -8.62 0.48 9.32
N GLU A 156 -8.04 0.86 8.18
CA GLU A 156 -7.90 -0.02 7.02
C GLU A 156 -6.67 -0.92 7.18
N ILE A 157 -6.76 -2.14 6.63
CA ILE A 157 -5.78 -3.22 6.82
C ILE A 157 -5.43 -3.86 5.48
N ARG A 158 -4.13 -4.15 5.28
CA ARG A 158 -3.62 -5.01 4.20
C ARG A 158 -2.59 -5.98 4.78
N SER A 159 -2.67 -7.24 4.40
CA SER A 159 -1.72 -8.26 4.84
C SER A 159 -0.94 -8.82 3.67
N VAL A 160 0.36 -9.04 3.88
CA VAL A 160 1.27 -9.71 2.95
C VAL A 160 1.82 -10.94 3.64
N THR A 161 1.62 -12.11 3.07
CA THR A 161 1.98 -13.41 3.63
C THR A 161 3.06 -14.07 2.80
N ILE A 162 4.13 -14.50 3.47
CA ILE A 162 5.27 -15.18 2.88
C ILE A 162 5.30 -16.61 3.42
N TYR A 163 5.48 -17.58 2.54
CA TYR A 163 5.58 -19.00 2.88
C TYR A 163 7.03 -19.47 2.72
N SER A 164 7.45 -20.48 3.50
CA SER A 164 8.80 -21.06 3.38
C SER A 164 9.06 -21.71 2.00
N SER A 165 8.01 -21.93 1.21
CA SER A 165 8.09 -22.34 -0.20
C SER A 165 8.49 -21.21 -1.17
N GLY A 166 8.66 -19.98 -0.70
CA GLY A 166 9.00 -18.81 -1.51
C GLY A 166 7.80 -18.10 -2.14
N ARG A 167 6.57 -18.54 -1.85
CA ARG A 167 5.34 -17.87 -2.30
C ARG A 167 5.10 -16.60 -1.46
N ILE A 168 4.69 -15.52 -2.13
CA ILE A 168 4.34 -14.22 -1.52
C ILE A 168 2.93 -13.83 -2.00
N GLU A 169 2.00 -13.60 -1.08
CA GLU A 169 0.57 -13.29 -1.31
C GLU A 169 0.07 -12.08 -0.54
#